data_AF-A0A1V1WZ63-F1
#
_entry.id   AF-A0A1V1WZ63-F1
#
_cell.length_a   1.000
_cell.length_b   1.000
_cell.length_c   1.000
_cell.angle_alpha   90.00
_cell.angle_beta   90.00
_cell.angle_gamma   90.00
#
_symmetry.space_group_name_H-M   'P 1'
#
loop_
_entity.id
_entity.type
_entity.pdbx_description
1 polymer ?
#
loop_
_entity_poly.entity_id
_entity_poly.type
_entity_poly.pdbx_seq_one_letter_code
_entity_poly.pdbx_strand_id
1 'polypeptide(L)'
;MMMKRLLTVTMALLFGIGSASMANATGEHGGHGSKTSQEKMDHGSQSGHESGGHGSMGNTFSHEAVVDGIRAEFQVMSLDEMKMNDPEGNTHHVMVKFFNQSTKEHTTKVIGKIKVIPPSGKEQVASLKDYSGIYAANFTVEGKGKHGIICLFKINDNKHLVKFWYKPE
;
A
#
# COMPACT_ATOMS: atom_id res chain seq x y z
N MET A 1 9.56 28.75 -43.94
CA MET A 1 9.28 28.32 -42.54
C MET A 1 7.95 27.58 -42.52
N MET A 2 7.92 26.35 -42.03
CA MET A 2 6.75 25.46 -42.16
C MET A 2 6.00 25.36 -40.83
N MET A 3 4.67 25.50 -40.88
CA MET A 3 3.83 25.70 -39.70
C MET A 3 3.56 24.40 -38.91
N LYS A 4 3.47 24.54 -37.58
CA LYS A 4 3.02 23.50 -36.65
C LYS A 4 1.60 23.04 -37.01
N ARG A 5 1.32 21.74 -36.90
CA ARG A 5 -0.05 21.19 -36.85
C ARG A 5 -0.23 20.42 -35.54
N LEU A 6 -0.98 21.02 -34.60
CA LEU A 6 -1.51 20.31 -33.44
C LEU A 6 -2.67 19.43 -33.93
N LEU A 7 -2.63 18.13 -33.61
CA LEU A 7 -3.82 17.27 -33.66
C LEU A 7 -4.39 17.15 -32.25
N THR A 8 -5.50 17.85 -32.01
CA THR A 8 -6.31 17.66 -30.79
C THR A 8 -7.44 16.70 -31.14
N VAL A 9 -7.44 15.50 -30.55
CA VAL A 9 -8.52 14.51 -30.71
C VAL A 9 -9.34 14.52 -29.43
N THR A 10 -10.52 15.14 -29.50
CA THR A 10 -11.47 15.20 -28.39
C THR A 10 -12.42 14.01 -28.47
N MET A 11 -12.20 12.98 -27.64
CA MET A 11 -13.10 11.82 -27.57
C MET A 11 -14.06 11.98 -26.39
N ALA A 12 -15.30 12.38 -26.67
CA ALA A 12 -16.39 12.35 -25.71
C ALA A 12 -17.16 11.03 -25.85
N LEU A 13 -17.32 10.29 -24.76
CA LEU A 13 -18.32 9.23 -24.66
C LEU A 13 -19.07 9.32 -23.33
N LEU A 14 -20.39 9.19 -23.43
CA LEU A 14 -21.32 9.37 -22.33
C LEU A 14 -21.35 8.12 -21.44
N PHE A 15 -21.38 8.30 -20.12
CA PHE A 15 -21.86 7.27 -19.20
C PHE A 15 -23.26 7.63 -18.70
N GLY A 16 -24.19 6.71 -18.94
CA GLY A 16 -25.61 6.88 -18.62
C GLY A 16 -25.89 6.80 -17.12
N ILE A 17 -26.99 7.44 -16.73
CA ILE A 17 -27.49 7.48 -15.35
C ILE A 17 -28.22 6.15 -15.07
N GLY A 18 -27.87 5.48 -13.96
CA GLY A 18 -28.57 4.28 -13.48
C GLY A 18 -28.77 4.35 -11.98
N SER A 19 -30.00 4.68 -11.55
CA SER A 19 -30.39 4.74 -10.15
C SER A 19 -31.08 3.44 -9.72
N ALA A 20 -30.63 2.85 -8.60
CA ALA A 20 -31.43 1.88 -7.84
C ALA A 20 -31.04 1.96 -6.36
N SER A 21 -31.89 2.60 -5.56
CA SER A 21 -31.85 2.53 -4.10
C SER A 21 -32.66 1.33 -3.64
N MET A 22 -32.11 0.48 -2.78
CA MET A 22 -32.89 -0.51 -2.03
C MET A 22 -32.43 -0.50 -0.56
N ALA A 23 -33.38 -0.21 0.33
CA ALA A 23 -33.20 -0.30 1.77
C ALA A 23 -33.78 -1.63 2.29
N ASN A 24 -33.17 -2.18 3.33
CA ASN A 24 -33.70 -3.17 4.27
C ASN A 24 -32.61 -3.43 5.33
N ALA A 25 -32.90 -3.74 6.58
CA ALA A 25 -34.13 -3.54 7.37
C ALA A 25 -33.72 -3.46 8.85
N THR A 26 -34.54 -2.82 9.68
CA THR A 26 -34.34 -2.76 11.14
C THR A 26 -34.56 -4.12 11.80
N GLY A 27 -33.83 -4.38 12.90
CA GLY A 27 -33.97 -5.58 13.71
C GLY A 27 -33.50 -5.35 15.15
N GLU A 28 -34.40 -4.82 15.98
CA GLU A 28 -34.17 -4.60 17.42
C GLU A 28 -34.93 -5.62 18.29
N HIS A 29 -34.48 -5.71 19.55
CA HIS A 29 -35.15 -6.23 20.75
C HIS A 29 -35.08 -7.72 21.16
N GLY A 30 -34.67 -7.89 22.43
CA GLY A 30 -35.12 -8.96 23.34
C GLY A 30 -34.12 -10.11 23.55
N GLY A 31 -33.61 -10.40 24.75
CA GLY A 31 -33.74 -9.74 26.06
C GLY A 31 -33.16 -10.66 27.18
N HIS A 32 -32.95 -10.12 28.39
CA HIS A 32 -32.75 -10.79 29.71
C HIS A 32 -32.03 -12.17 29.77
N GLY A 33 -30.98 -12.42 30.57
CA GLY A 33 -30.45 -11.71 31.74
C GLY A 33 -30.36 -12.64 32.95
N SER A 34 -29.14 -12.94 33.43
CA SER A 34 -28.92 -13.54 34.76
C SER A 34 -27.53 -13.18 35.29
N LYS A 35 -27.43 -13.00 36.61
CA LYS A 35 -26.20 -12.68 37.35
C LYS A 35 -25.57 -13.93 37.95
N THR A 36 -24.29 -13.77 38.32
CA THR A 36 -23.43 -14.64 39.17
C THR A 36 -23.03 -16.00 38.57
N SER A 37 -21.82 -16.52 38.79
CA SER A 37 -20.73 -16.06 39.69
C SER A 37 -19.36 -15.92 39.01
N GLN A 38 -18.54 -15.08 39.66
CA GLN A 38 -17.10 -14.86 39.56
C GLN A 38 -16.25 -16.14 39.70
N GLU A 39 -15.57 -16.57 38.64
CA GLU A 39 -14.33 -17.34 38.71
C GLU A 39 -13.23 -16.69 37.86
N LYS A 40 -12.00 -16.76 38.34
CA LYS A 40 -10.85 -15.95 37.89
C LYS A 40 -9.85 -16.83 37.14
N MET A 41 -9.94 -16.88 35.83
CA MET A 41 -8.85 -17.35 34.96
C MET A 41 -8.63 -16.36 33.81
N ASP A 42 -7.45 -15.78 33.79
CA ASP A 42 -7.03 -14.69 32.90
C ASP A 42 -6.04 -15.22 31.85
N HIS A 43 -5.90 -14.47 30.76
CA HIS A 43 -4.98 -14.68 29.64
C HIS A 43 -5.24 -15.96 28.80
N GLY A 44 -6.19 -15.82 27.89
CA GLY A 44 -6.36 -16.75 26.78
C GLY A 44 -5.19 -16.76 25.80
N SER A 45 -5.10 -17.84 25.03
CA SER A 45 -4.08 -18.08 24.01
C SER A 45 -4.09 -17.02 22.91
N GLN A 46 -3.22 -16.02 23.01
CA GLN A 46 -2.84 -15.20 21.85
C GLN A 46 -1.71 -15.92 21.13
N SER A 47 -2.04 -16.60 20.02
CA SER A 47 -1.06 -17.14 19.08
C SER A 47 -0.32 -16.00 18.38
N GLY A 48 0.64 -15.41 19.07
CA GLY A 48 1.61 -14.49 18.48
C GLY A 48 2.44 -15.25 17.46
N HIS A 49 2.28 -14.92 16.19
CA HIS A 49 3.25 -15.31 15.17
C HIS A 49 4.57 -14.58 15.46
N GLU A 50 5.48 -15.25 16.14
CA GLU A 50 6.88 -14.84 16.25
C GLU A 50 7.53 -14.94 14.87
N SER A 51 7.36 -13.90 14.06
CA SER A 51 8.14 -13.73 12.83
C SER A 51 9.56 -13.36 13.22
N GLY A 52 10.42 -14.38 13.33
CA GLY A 52 11.78 -14.24 13.79
C GLY A 52 12.62 -13.25 12.97
N GLY A 53 13.24 -12.30 13.67
CA GLY A 53 14.48 -11.65 13.27
C GLY A 53 14.46 -10.81 11.98
N HIS A 54 14.20 -9.51 12.12
CA HIS A 54 15.04 -8.48 11.49
C HIS A 54 15.32 -7.39 12.53
N GLY A 55 16.57 -6.93 12.60
CA GLY A 55 17.00 -5.97 13.62
C GLY A 55 16.31 -4.61 13.45
N SER A 56 15.91 -3.99 14.56
CA SER A 56 15.36 -2.65 14.61
C SER A 56 16.43 -1.62 14.21
N MET A 57 16.53 -1.32 12.91
CA MET A 57 17.33 -0.22 12.36
C MET A 57 16.39 0.88 11.84
N GLY A 58 16.44 2.04 12.50
CA GLY A 58 15.78 3.28 12.06
C GLY A 58 14.25 3.30 12.17
N ASN A 59 13.67 4.44 11.77
CA ASN A 59 12.24 4.73 11.75
C ASN A 59 11.53 4.04 10.56
N THR A 60 11.79 2.74 10.38
CA THR A 60 11.30 1.96 9.24
C THR A 60 9.81 1.64 9.42
N PHE A 61 8.96 2.36 8.70
CA PHE A 61 7.54 2.01 8.63
C PHE A 61 7.35 0.75 7.76
N SER A 62 6.61 -0.23 8.27
CA SER A 62 6.31 -1.48 7.54
C SER A 62 4.80 -1.65 7.32
N HIS A 63 4.42 -2.20 6.17
CA HIS A 63 3.03 -2.54 5.85
C HIS A 63 2.96 -3.82 5.02
N GLU A 64 2.05 -4.74 5.37
CA GLU A 64 1.77 -5.93 4.57
C GLU A 64 0.36 -5.84 3.96
N ALA A 65 0.23 -6.25 2.70
CA ALA A 65 -1.06 -6.47 2.05
C ALA A 65 -1.06 -7.77 1.26
N VAL A 66 -2.21 -8.44 1.21
CA VAL A 66 -2.44 -9.61 0.35
C VAL A 66 -3.50 -9.26 -0.68
N VAL A 67 -3.21 -9.51 -1.96
CA VAL A 67 -4.11 -9.29 -3.10
C VAL A 67 -3.95 -10.44 -4.09
N ASP A 68 -5.06 -11.04 -4.52
CA ASP A 68 -5.09 -12.13 -5.53
C ASP A 68 -4.10 -13.29 -5.28
N GLY A 69 -3.86 -13.65 -4.01
CA GLY A 69 -2.90 -14.70 -3.64
C GLY A 69 -1.43 -14.26 -3.67
N ILE A 70 -1.15 -12.97 -3.82
CA ILE A 70 0.19 -12.36 -3.74
C ILE A 70 0.27 -11.55 -2.44
N ARG A 71 1.30 -11.81 -1.63
CA ARG A 71 1.65 -10.98 -0.46
C ARG A 71 2.67 -9.93 -0.90
N ALA A 72 2.42 -8.68 -0.57
CA ALA A 72 3.30 -7.54 -0.80
C ALA A 72 3.71 -6.94 0.55
N GLU A 73 5.00 -7.02 0.87
CA GLU A 73 5.61 -6.46 2.07
C GLU A 73 6.30 -5.15 1.72
N PHE A 74 5.80 -4.05 2.26
CA PHE A 74 6.29 -2.70 2.04
C PHE A 74 7.15 -2.23 3.21
N GLN A 75 8.24 -1.53 2.92
CA GLN A 75 9.01 -0.76 3.89
C GLN A 75 9.21 0.67 3.36
N VAL A 76 8.98 1.67 4.21
CA VAL A 76 9.21 3.08 3.92
C VAL A 76 10.25 3.59 4.91
N MET A 77 11.38 4.07 4.39
CA MET A 77 12.59 4.36 5.15
C MET A 77 13.15 5.73 4.75
N SER A 78 13.72 6.48 5.68
CA SER A 78 14.44 7.73 5.39
C SER A 78 15.77 7.44 4.70
N LEU A 79 16.06 8.14 3.60
CA LEU A 79 17.36 8.02 2.90
C LEU A 79 18.52 8.59 3.74
N ASP A 80 18.25 9.59 4.58
CA ASP A 80 19.23 10.16 5.52
C ASP A 80 19.65 9.12 6.58
N GLU A 81 18.69 8.38 7.15
CA GLU A 81 18.97 7.28 8.09
C GLU A 81 19.75 6.14 7.41
N MET A 82 19.50 5.89 6.13
CA MET A 82 20.28 4.96 5.29
C MET A 82 21.67 5.46 4.92
N LYS A 83 21.99 6.74 5.19
CA LYS A 83 23.20 7.44 4.71
C LYS A 83 23.33 7.40 3.17
N MET A 84 22.20 7.38 2.47
CA MET A 84 22.12 7.43 1.02
C MET A 84 21.73 8.83 0.57
N ASN A 85 22.41 9.36 -0.43
CA ASN A 85 22.04 10.61 -1.07
C ASN A 85 21.41 10.33 -2.44
N ASP A 86 20.27 10.97 -2.73
CA ASP A 86 19.58 10.86 -4.01
C ASP A 86 19.75 12.17 -4.80
N PRO A 87 20.28 12.12 -6.03
CA PRO A 87 20.62 13.34 -6.78
C PRO A 87 19.38 14.12 -7.25
N GLU A 88 18.18 13.54 -7.19
CA GLU A 88 16.91 14.21 -7.52
C GLU A 88 16.29 14.87 -6.26
N GLY A 89 16.90 14.72 -5.08
CA GLY A 89 16.42 15.30 -3.82
C GLY A 89 15.30 14.50 -3.14
N ASN A 90 15.09 13.24 -3.53
CA ASN A 90 14.16 12.36 -2.84
C ASN A 90 14.61 12.13 -1.39
N THR A 91 13.65 11.99 -0.47
CA THR A 91 13.94 11.87 0.98
C THR A 91 13.70 10.48 1.55
N HIS A 92 12.91 9.64 0.88
CA HIS A 92 12.54 8.31 1.36
C HIS A 92 12.72 7.23 0.28
N HIS A 93 13.12 6.04 0.74
CA HIS A 93 13.15 4.82 -0.03
C HIS A 93 11.88 4.00 0.25
N VAL A 94 11.11 3.69 -0.79
CA VAL A 94 9.96 2.79 -0.68
C VAL A 94 10.31 1.46 -1.32
N MET A 95 10.53 0.45 -0.47
CA MET A 95 10.84 -0.93 -0.84
C MET A 95 9.57 -1.79 -0.82
N VAL A 96 9.50 -2.77 -1.71
CA VAL A 96 8.46 -3.80 -1.78
C VAL A 96 9.10 -5.16 -2.06
N LYS A 97 8.70 -6.19 -1.32
CA LYS A 97 8.94 -7.60 -1.64
C LYS A 97 7.62 -8.27 -1.96
N PHE A 98 7.61 -9.09 -3.01
CA PHE A 98 6.42 -9.83 -3.44
C PHE A 98 6.62 -11.33 -3.23
N PHE A 99 5.60 -12.00 -2.70
CA PHE A 99 5.60 -13.44 -2.43
C PHE A 99 4.32 -14.09 -2.92
N ASN A 100 4.41 -15.34 -3.36
CA ASN A 100 3.24 -16.18 -3.50
C ASN A 100 2.70 -16.51 -2.09
N GLN A 101 1.43 -16.19 -1.80
CA GLN A 101 0.88 -16.35 -0.46
C GLN A 101 0.70 -17.81 -0.05
N SER A 102 0.62 -18.74 -1.01
CA SER A 102 0.50 -20.18 -0.75
C SER A 102 1.87 -20.85 -0.56
N THR A 103 2.80 -20.64 -1.49
CA THR A 103 4.13 -21.31 -1.45
C THR A 103 5.15 -20.57 -0.59
N LYS A 104 4.88 -19.30 -0.24
CA LYS A 104 5.80 -18.36 0.44
C LYS A 104 7.07 -18.02 -0.35
N GLU A 105 7.15 -18.42 -1.61
CA GLU A 105 8.29 -18.14 -2.49
C GLU A 105 8.28 -16.68 -2.98
N HIS A 106 9.48 -16.12 -3.16
CA HIS A 106 9.66 -14.79 -3.76
C HIS A 106 9.13 -14.78 -5.20
N THR A 107 8.29 -13.79 -5.52
CA THR A 107 7.87 -13.51 -6.89
C THR A 107 8.86 -12.56 -7.55
N THR A 108 9.46 -13.00 -8.66
CA THR A 108 10.44 -12.22 -9.43
C THR A 108 9.82 -11.73 -10.75
N LYS A 109 10.56 -10.88 -11.48
CA LYS A 109 10.12 -10.27 -12.76
C LYS A 109 8.85 -9.42 -12.62
N VAL A 110 8.62 -8.84 -11.45
CA VAL A 110 7.48 -7.95 -11.19
C VAL A 110 7.71 -6.62 -11.90
N ILE A 111 6.76 -6.19 -12.72
CA ILE A 111 6.78 -4.84 -13.32
C ILE A 111 5.84 -3.97 -12.51
N GLY A 112 6.39 -3.03 -11.73
CA GLY A 112 5.59 -2.20 -10.83
C GLY A 112 5.96 -0.72 -10.85
N LYS A 113 5.06 0.09 -10.30
CA LYS A 113 5.27 1.50 -9.99
C LYS A 113 4.53 1.86 -8.71
N ILE A 114 5.06 2.85 -8.00
CA ILE A 114 4.40 3.45 -6.84
C ILE A 114 3.98 4.88 -7.20
N LYS A 115 2.77 5.25 -6.74
CA LYS A 115 2.33 6.63 -6.62
C LYS A 115 2.33 7.02 -5.14
N VAL A 116 2.91 8.19 -4.84
CA VAL A 116 2.82 8.84 -3.53
C VAL A 116 1.95 10.08 -3.67
N ILE A 117 0.95 10.22 -2.80
CA ILE A 117 0.05 11.37 -2.73
C ILE A 117 0.27 12.05 -1.37
N PRO A 118 1.08 13.13 -1.29
CA PRO A 118 1.30 13.87 -0.05
C PRO A 118 0.05 14.65 0.39
N PRO A 119 0.02 15.21 1.62
CA PRO A 119 -1.09 16.04 2.11
C PRO A 119 -1.44 17.25 1.22
N SER A 120 -0.48 17.72 0.40
CA SER A 120 -0.70 18.79 -0.59
C SER A 120 -1.43 18.35 -1.86
N GLY A 121 -1.69 17.04 -2.04
CA GLY A 121 -2.30 16.45 -3.24
C GLY A 121 -1.40 16.37 -4.47
N LYS A 122 -0.16 16.89 -4.42
CA LYS A 122 0.79 16.87 -5.54
C LYS A 122 1.41 15.48 -5.72
N GLU A 123 0.79 14.68 -6.58
CA GLU A 123 1.21 13.29 -6.81
C GLU A 123 2.64 13.17 -7.36
N GLN A 124 3.36 12.16 -6.89
CA GLN A 124 4.61 11.67 -7.47
C GLN A 124 4.42 10.24 -7.96
N VAL A 125 5.05 9.84 -9.08
CA VAL A 125 4.97 8.48 -9.62
C VAL A 125 6.35 8.03 -10.09
N ALA A 126 6.84 6.90 -9.58
CA ALA A 126 8.09 6.30 -10.01
C ALA A 126 7.92 4.80 -10.27
N SER A 127 8.59 4.29 -11.31
CA SER A 127 8.71 2.85 -11.58
C SER A 127 9.62 2.19 -10.56
N LEU A 128 9.26 0.99 -10.11
CA LEU A 128 10.11 0.19 -9.23
C LEU A 128 11.30 -0.36 -10.02
N LYS A 129 12.51 -0.17 -9.46
CA LYS A 129 13.75 -0.81 -9.91
C LYS A 129 13.87 -2.17 -9.23
N ASP A 130 14.34 -3.19 -9.96
CA ASP A 130 14.56 -4.55 -9.45
C ASP A 130 15.99 -4.69 -8.92
N TYR A 131 16.12 -5.02 -7.64
CA TYR A 131 17.36 -5.32 -6.93
C TYR A 131 17.39 -6.79 -6.52
N SER A 132 17.30 -7.68 -7.51
CA SER A 132 17.30 -9.15 -7.37
C SER A 132 16.09 -9.69 -6.58
N GLY A 133 14.88 -9.27 -6.96
CA GLY A 133 13.62 -9.69 -6.32
C GLY A 133 13.18 -8.80 -5.14
N ILE A 134 13.94 -7.75 -4.85
CA ILE A 134 13.55 -6.63 -3.99
C ILE A 134 13.29 -5.43 -4.89
N TYR A 135 12.09 -4.84 -4.81
CA TYR A 135 11.64 -3.80 -5.73
C TYR A 135 11.59 -2.45 -5.02
N ALA A 136 12.20 -1.39 -5.55
CA ALA A 136 12.18 -0.11 -4.86
C ALA A 136 12.17 1.13 -5.77
N ALA A 137 11.67 2.23 -5.22
CA ALA A 137 11.80 3.56 -5.80
C ALA A 137 11.93 4.62 -4.70
N ASN A 138 12.60 5.73 -5.03
CA ASN A 138 12.78 6.87 -4.15
C ASN A 138 11.66 7.89 -4.36
N PHE A 139 11.26 8.59 -3.29
CA PHE A 139 10.23 9.62 -3.30
C PHE A 139 10.55 10.75 -2.32
N THR A 140 10.04 11.94 -2.59
CA THR A 140 10.02 13.06 -1.65
C THR A 140 8.78 12.97 -0.78
N VAL A 141 8.95 12.62 0.50
CA VAL A 141 7.87 12.70 1.51
C VAL A 141 7.99 14.06 2.20
N GLU A 142 6.97 14.91 2.01
CA GLU A 142 6.94 16.29 2.46
C GLU A 142 5.59 16.65 3.07
N GLY A 143 5.64 17.50 4.11
CA GLY A 143 4.46 18.01 4.80
C GLY A 143 3.96 17.08 5.90
N LYS A 144 3.36 17.68 6.93
CA LYS A 144 2.83 16.94 8.08
C LYS A 144 1.45 16.36 7.73
N GLY A 145 1.31 15.04 7.77
CA GLY A 145 0.02 14.38 7.55
C GLY A 145 0.14 12.98 6.94
N LYS A 146 -1.01 12.42 6.54
CA LYS A 146 -1.07 11.12 5.85
C LYS A 146 -0.68 11.28 4.38
N HIS A 147 0.20 10.41 3.92
CA HIS A 147 0.59 10.23 2.54
C HIS A 147 -0.11 8.97 1.99
N GLY A 148 -0.81 9.10 0.88
CA GLY A 148 -1.41 7.95 0.19
C GLY A 148 -0.36 7.22 -0.62
N ILE A 149 -0.06 5.97 -0.28
CA ILE A 149 0.84 5.11 -1.06
C ILE A 149 -0.03 4.17 -1.90
N ILE A 150 0.19 4.14 -3.22
CA ILE A 150 -0.51 3.25 -4.14
C ILE A 150 0.52 2.51 -4.98
N CYS A 151 0.61 1.19 -4.79
CA CYS A 151 1.43 0.31 -5.61
C CYS A 151 0.58 -0.32 -6.71
N LEU A 152 0.98 -0.13 -7.96
CA LEU A 152 0.40 -0.82 -9.11
C LEU A 152 1.47 -1.71 -9.73
N PHE A 153 1.22 -3.02 -9.77
CA PHE A 153 2.19 -4.00 -10.25
C PHE A 153 1.57 -5.05 -11.16
N LYS A 154 2.45 -5.74 -11.91
CA LYS A 154 2.10 -6.82 -12.82
C LYS A 154 2.94 -8.07 -12.55
N ILE A 155 2.29 -9.22 -12.59
CA ILE A 155 2.89 -10.56 -12.60
C ILE A 155 2.19 -11.36 -13.70
N ASN A 156 2.93 -11.89 -14.67
CA ASN A 156 2.38 -12.61 -15.82
C ASN A 156 1.22 -11.84 -16.51
N ASP A 157 1.45 -10.55 -16.76
CA ASP A 157 0.51 -9.54 -17.27
C ASP A 157 -0.75 -9.22 -16.45
N ASN A 158 -1.13 -10.07 -15.47
CA ASN A 158 -2.17 -9.76 -14.49
C ASN A 158 -1.75 -8.54 -13.66
N LYS A 159 -2.68 -7.60 -13.49
CA LYS A 159 -2.46 -6.31 -12.84
C LYS A 159 -3.11 -6.30 -11.46
N HIS A 160 -2.32 -5.93 -10.45
CA HIS A 160 -2.74 -5.87 -9.06
C HIS A 160 -2.52 -4.45 -8.51
N LEU A 161 -3.31 -4.09 -7.50
CA LEU A 161 -3.24 -2.78 -6.85
C LEU A 161 -3.34 -2.91 -5.33
N VAL A 162 -2.35 -2.34 -4.63
CA VAL A 162 -2.36 -2.17 -3.18
C VAL A 162 -2.38 -0.67 -2.86
N LYS A 163 -3.12 -0.27 -1.83
CA LYS A 163 -3.17 1.11 -1.34
C LYS A 163 -3.17 1.15 0.18
N PHE A 164 -2.40 2.06 0.76
CA PHE A 164 -2.36 2.28 2.22
C PHE A 164 -2.01 3.73 2.55
N TRP A 165 -2.17 4.09 3.83
CA TRP A 165 -1.73 5.36 4.36
C TRP A 165 -0.39 5.18 5.06
N TYR A 166 0.61 5.94 4.64
CA TYR A 166 1.81 6.19 5.41
C TYR A 166 1.64 7.52 6.16
N LYS A 167 2.27 7.66 7.32
CA LYS A 167 2.41 8.94 8.02
C LYS A 167 3.83 8.99 8.57
N PRO A 168 4.72 9.89 8.11
CA PRO A 168 6.00 10.10 8.76
C PRO A 168 5.77 10.61 10.20
N GLU A 169 6.71 10.30 11.08
CA GLU A 169 6.66 10.72 12.49
C GLU A 169 6.91 12.22 12.68
#